data_AF-U6MCL8-F1
#
_entry.id   AF-U6MCL8-F1
#
_cell.length_a   1.000
_cell.length_b   1.000
_cell.length_c   1.000
_cell.angle_alpha   90.00
_cell.angle_beta   90.00
_cell.angle_gamma   90.00
#
_symmetry.space_group_name_H-M   'P 1'
#
loop_
_entity.id
_entity.type
_entity.pdbx_description
1 polymer ?
#
loop_
_entity_poly.entity_id
_entity_poly.type
_entity_poly.pdbx_seq_one_letter_code
_entity_poly.pdbx_strand_id
1 'polypeptide(L)'
;MGAACGKNKAKEPKRADPKELEEKKRKEEEEKAAAEAAAREAEQRAKAEAARAEAEAAEARAREEEAKAKAEQEAAEAAAAAAEQARKAEEEERRRKEEEERIAAEEQRKAQEQAMEREMAEKAAAQQAAEQPVEQPQEPQSGEKERQPVAEDIASEATMETSRPMRKISEPDHGAAQGGRKARTITPCDMTAVDETSMYVSKRCGCDIGAEHNENSCPVCRCIDLSDAPLLN
;
A
#
# COMPACT_ATOMS: atom_id res chain seq x y z
N MET A 1 76.49 -90.00 8.64
CA MET A 1 76.83 -88.56 8.77
C MET A 1 75.77 -87.92 9.66
N GLY A 2 76.08 -87.72 10.95
CA GLY A 2 75.12 -87.29 11.96
C GLY A 2 74.98 -85.77 12.02
N ALA A 3 73.75 -85.28 11.94
CA ALA A 3 73.44 -83.86 12.11
C ALA A 3 73.31 -83.52 13.62
N ALA A 4 74.13 -82.58 14.09
CA ALA A 4 74.08 -82.08 15.45
C ALA A 4 72.92 -81.08 15.61
N CYS A 5 71.89 -81.44 16.40
CA CYS A 5 70.89 -80.49 16.88
C CYS A 5 71.53 -79.52 17.88
N GLY A 6 71.82 -78.29 17.45
CA GLY A 6 72.19 -77.19 18.34
C GLY A 6 71.03 -76.79 19.24
N LYS A 7 71.17 -77.01 20.55
CA LYS A 7 70.21 -76.56 21.57
C LYS A 7 70.22 -75.03 21.62
N ASN A 8 69.23 -74.38 21.02
CA ASN A 8 68.97 -72.95 21.25
C ASN A 8 68.57 -72.74 22.71
N LYS A 9 69.50 -72.21 23.52
CA LYS A 9 69.19 -71.64 24.84
C LYS A 9 68.40 -70.34 24.62
N ALA A 10 67.10 -70.45 24.40
CA ALA A 10 66.22 -69.29 24.53
C ALA A 10 66.30 -68.81 25.99
N LYS A 11 66.84 -67.61 26.21
CA LYS A 11 66.82 -66.92 27.50
C LYS A 11 65.35 -66.80 27.92
N GLU A 12 64.99 -67.35 29.07
CA GLU A 12 63.67 -67.14 29.66
C GLU A 12 63.43 -65.62 29.81
N PRO A 13 62.28 -65.09 29.37
CA PRO A 13 61.99 -63.68 29.53
C PRO A 13 61.92 -63.35 31.02
N LYS A 14 62.79 -62.44 31.47
CA LYS A 14 62.73 -61.88 32.82
C LYS A 14 61.33 -61.28 33.00
N ARG A 15 60.58 -61.74 34.00
CA ARG A 15 59.29 -61.16 34.37
C ARG A 15 59.54 -59.68 34.71
N ALA A 16 58.77 -58.79 34.09
CA ALA A 16 58.84 -57.36 34.35
C ALA A 16 58.58 -57.08 35.84
N ASP A 17 59.33 -56.14 36.40
CA ASP A 17 59.18 -55.75 37.80
C ASP A 17 57.79 -55.13 38.03
N PRO A 18 57.07 -55.51 39.09
CA PRO A 18 55.68 -55.09 39.31
C PRO A 18 55.51 -53.56 39.39
N LYS A 19 56.54 -52.83 39.85
CA LYS A 19 56.55 -51.37 39.88
C LYS A 19 56.57 -50.72 38.49
N GLU A 20 57.27 -51.31 37.52
CA GLU A 20 57.31 -50.79 36.14
C GLU A 20 55.97 -51.00 35.43
N LEU A 21 55.25 -52.08 35.76
CA LEU A 21 53.91 -52.34 35.24
C LEU A 21 52.87 -51.35 35.78
N GLU A 22 52.98 -50.93 37.05
CA GLU A 22 52.11 -49.90 37.63
C GLU A 22 52.39 -48.50 37.05
N GLU A 23 53.66 -48.12 36.87
CA GLU A 23 54.00 -46.84 36.24
C GLU A 23 53.54 -46.77 34.78
N LYS A 24 53.68 -47.88 34.04
CA LYS A 24 53.19 -47.98 32.66
C LYS A 24 51.66 -47.85 32.59
N LYS A 25 50.92 -48.49 33.50
CA LYS A 25 49.46 -48.36 33.59
C LYS A 25 49.05 -46.92 33.90
N ARG A 26 49.71 -46.25 34.83
CA ARG A 26 49.42 -44.86 35.17
C ARG A 26 49.65 -43.91 33.98
N LYS A 27 50.74 -44.10 33.22
CA LYS A 27 51.00 -43.32 32.00
C LYS A 27 49.96 -43.58 30.91
N GLU A 28 49.53 -44.82 30.73
CA GLU A 28 48.48 -45.18 29.77
C GLU A 28 47.12 -44.59 30.16
N GLU A 29 46.77 -44.59 31.45
CA GLU A 29 45.56 -43.93 31.97
C GLU A 29 45.60 -42.40 31.81
N GLU A 30 46.75 -41.77 32.06
CA GLU A 30 46.95 -40.33 31.87
C GLU A 30 46.86 -39.94 30.39
N GLU A 31 47.49 -40.70 29.50
CA GLU A 31 47.40 -40.49 28.05
C GLU A 31 45.97 -40.68 27.54
N LYS A 32 45.26 -41.70 28.02
CA LYS A 32 43.85 -41.94 27.69
C LYS A 32 42.95 -40.80 28.18
N ALA A 33 43.17 -40.29 29.40
CA ALA A 33 42.43 -39.16 29.93
C ALA A 33 42.70 -37.87 29.14
N ALA A 34 43.96 -37.63 28.74
CA ALA A 34 44.33 -36.50 27.89
C ALA A 34 43.71 -36.60 26.49
N ALA A 35 43.70 -37.79 25.88
CA ALA A 35 43.06 -38.04 24.60
C ALA A 35 41.54 -37.85 24.65
N GLU A 36 40.88 -38.30 25.72
CA GLU A 36 39.45 -38.08 25.92
C GLU A 36 39.11 -36.60 26.14
N ALA A 37 39.92 -35.88 26.91
CA ALA A 37 39.76 -34.44 27.10
C ALA A 37 39.91 -33.67 25.77
N ALA A 38 40.93 -34.02 24.96
CA ALA A 38 41.14 -33.43 23.64
C ALA A 38 39.98 -33.74 22.67
N ALA A 39 39.44 -34.96 22.70
CA ALA A 39 38.28 -35.34 21.89
C ALA A 39 37.02 -34.53 22.29
N ARG A 40 36.77 -34.36 23.60
CA ARG A 40 35.65 -33.54 24.09
C ARG A 40 35.80 -32.07 23.71
N GLU A 41 37.01 -31.52 23.78
CA GLU A 41 37.27 -30.13 23.37
C GLU A 41 37.07 -29.96 21.86
N ALA A 42 37.54 -30.90 21.04
CA ALA A 42 37.32 -30.90 19.60
C ALA A 42 35.82 -30.96 19.25
N GLU A 43 35.05 -31.80 19.94
CA GLU A 43 33.60 -31.89 19.76
C GLU A 43 32.89 -30.58 20.13
N GLN A 44 33.28 -29.94 21.25
CA GLN A 44 32.72 -28.66 21.66
C GLN A 44 33.02 -27.55 20.66
N ARG A 45 34.26 -27.51 20.13
CA ARG A 45 34.65 -26.55 19.07
C ARG A 45 33.84 -26.79 17.80
N ALA A 46 33.69 -28.03 17.36
CA ALA A 46 32.88 -28.38 16.18
C ALA A 46 31.41 -27.99 16.36
N LYS A 47 30.83 -28.22 17.55
CA LYS A 47 29.46 -27.80 17.88
C LYS A 47 29.31 -26.27 17.88
N ALA A 48 30.28 -25.55 18.43
CA ALA A 48 30.25 -24.08 18.45
C ALA A 48 30.39 -23.48 17.04
N GLU A 49 31.23 -24.09 16.19
CA GLU A 49 31.37 -23.69 14.79
C GLU A 49 30.09 -23.96 13.99
N ALA A 50 29.49 -25.14 14.15
CA ALA A 50 28.22 -25.47 13.51
C ALA A 50 27.09 -24.51 13.92
N ALA A 51 26.99 -24.18 15.21
CA ALA A 51 26.00 -23.21 15.71
C ALA A 51 26.23 -21.80 15.16
N ARG A 52 27.50 -21.38 14.98
CA ARG A 52 27.82 -20.08 14.35
C ARG A 52 27.44 -20.07 12.86
N ALA A 53 27.76 -21.14 12.14
CA ALA A 53 27.39 -21.27 10.73
C ALA A 53 25.86 -21.28 10.53
N GLU A 54 25.12 -21.94 11.42
CA GLU A 54 23.65 -21.93 11.40
C GLU A 54 23.09 -20.53 11.69
N ALA A 55 23.64 -19.82 12.70
CA ALA A 55 23.22 -18.46 13.01
C ALA A 55 23.49 -17.48 11.86
N GLU A 56 24.66 -17.58 11.22
CA GLU A 56 25.00 -16.75 10.05
C GLU A 56 24.08 -17.05 8.86
N ALA A 57 23.77 -18.33 8.61
CA ALA A 57 22.83 -18.72 7.56
C ALA A 57 21.40 -18.23 7.84
N ALA A 58 20.96 -18.25 9.11
CA ALA A 58 19.67 -17.71 9.51
C ALA A 58 19.60 -16.18 9.35
N GLU A 59 20.67 -15.46 9.73
CA GLU A 59 20.76 -14.01 9.55
C GLU A 59 20.76 -13.63 8.05
N ALA A 60 21.47 -14.38 7.22
CA ALA A 60 21.48 -14.16 5.77
C ALA A 60 20.07 -14.33 5.16
N ARG A 61 19.34 -15.36 5.56
CA ARG A 61 17.94 -15.59 5.13
C ARG A 61 17.01 -14.48 5.60
N ALA A 62 17.15 -14.04 6.86
CA ALA A 62 16.34 -12.95 7.40
C ALA A 62 16.57 -11.63 6.63
N ARG A 63 17.83 -11.33 6.27
CA ARG A 63 18.16 -10.15 5.45
C ARG A 63 17.61 -10.25 4.03
N GLU A 64 17.66 -11.43 3.41
CA GLU A 64 17.07 -11.66 2.08
C GLU A 64 15.56 -11.48 2.11
N GLU A 65 14.88 -12.01 3.13
CA GLU A 65 13.44 -11.85 3.31
C GLU A 65 13.04 -10.39 3.57
N GLU A 66 13.78 -9.68 4.42
CA GLU A 66 13.57 -8.24 4.66
C GLU A 66 13.76 -7.42 3.38
N ALA A 67 14.82 -7.70 2.61
CA ALA A 67 15.06 -7.03 1.33
C ALA A 67 13.94 -7.29 0.32
N LYS A 68 13.43 -8.53 0.27
CA LYS A 68 12.30 -8.89 -0.59
C LYS A 68 11.02 -8.20 -0.16
N ALA A 69 10.71 -8.18 1.14
CA ALA A 69 9.54 -7.51 1.69
C ALA A 69 9.58 -5.99 1.43
N LYS A 70 10.76 -5.37 1.56
CA LYS A 70 10.95 -3.95 1.24
C LYS A 70 10.76 -3.66 -0.25
N ALA A 71 11.30 -4.50 -1.13
CA ALA A 71 11.11 -4.36 -2.58
C ALA A 71 9.64 -4.53 -2.99
N GLU A 72 8.91 -5.45 -2.34
CA GLU A 72 7.48 -5.64 -2.57
C GLU A 72 6.66 -4.44 -2.11
N GLN A 73 6.97 -3.86 -0.94
CA GLN A 73 6.33 -2.63 -0.47
C GLN A 73 6.58 -1.45 -1.42
N GLU A 74 7.82 -1.26 -1.87
CA GLU A 74 8.17 -0.18 -2.82
C GLU A 74 7.43 -0.36 -4.16
N ALA A 75 7.33 -1.60 -4.67
CA ALA A 75 6.57 -1.90 -5.87
C ALA A 75 5.06 -1.63 -5.69
N ALA A 76 4.50 -1.98 -4.53
CA ALA A 76 3.10 -1.71 -4.20
C ALA A 76 2.81 -0.21 -4.09
N GLU A 77 3.71 0.56 -3.46
CA GLU A 77 3.58 2.02 -3.36
C GLU A 77 3.69 2.70 -4.74
N ALA A 78 4.64 2.27 -5.58
CA ALA A 78 4.77 2.77 -6.94
C ALA A 78 3.53 2.45 -7.80
N ALA A 79 2.96 1.25 -7.66
CA ALA A 79 1.73 0.88 -8.35
C ALA A 79 0.53 1.71 -7.89
N ALA A 80 0.41 1.98 -6.58
CA ALA A 80 -0.64 2.84 -6.03
C ALA A 80 -0.51 4.28 -6.52
N ALA A 81 0.71 4.83 -6.54
CA ALA A 81 0.98 6.17 -7.07
C ALA A 81 0.65 6.28 -8.56
N ALA A 82 1.01 5.27 -9.37
CA ALA A 82 0.67 5.22 -10.79
C ALA A 82 -0.85 5.14 -11.02
N ALA A 83 -1.56 4.34 -10.22
CA ALA A 83 -3.02 4.25 -10.28
C ALA A 83 -3.71 5.57 -9.90
N GLU A 84 -3.19 6.29 -8.90
CA GLU A 84 -3.70 7.61 -8.52
C GLU A 84 -3.47 8.65 -9.63
N GLN A 85 -2.29 8.66 -10.25
CA GLN A 85 -1.99 9.54 -11.38
C GLN A 85 -2.89 9.25 -12.58
N ALA A 86 -3.15 7.97 -12.89
CA ALA A 86 -4.07 7.58 -13.95
C ALA A 86 -5.49 8.08 -13.68
N ARG A 87 -6.00 7.96 -12.44
CA ARG A 87 -7.31 8.50 -12.05
C ARG A 87 -7.40 10.02 -12.20
N LYS A 88 -6.33 10.75 -11.82
CA LYS A 88 -6.27 12.21 -11.99
C LYS A 88 -6.28 12.61 -13.47
N ALA A 89 -5.53 11.90 -14.32
CA ALA A 89 -5.51 12.14 -15.74
C ALA A 89 -6.88 11.88 -16.40
N GLU A 90 -7.55 10.78 -16.03
CA GLU A 90 -8.91 10.48 -16.51
C GLU A 90 -9.93 11.53 -16.05
N GLU A 91 -9.85 11.98 -14.79
CA GLU A 91 -10.73 13.04 -14.29
C GLU A 91 -10.50 14.37 -15.02
N GLU A 92 -9.24 14.73 -15.28
CA GLU A 92 -8.90 15.93 -16.05
C GLU A 92 -9.41 15.83 -17.49
N GLU A 93 -9.24 14.69 -18.14
CA GLU A 93 -9.78 14.45 -19.49
C GLU A 93 -11.31 14.58 -19.52
N ARG A 94 -11.99 14.02 -18.51
CA ARG A 94 -13.46 14.16 -18.39
C ARG A 94 -13.87 15.61 -18.24
N ARG A 95 -13.17 16.40 -17.41
CA ARG A 95 -13.44 17.83 -17.25
C ARG A 95 -13.23 18.61 -18.54
N ARG A 96 -12.18 18.28 -19.31
CA ARG A 96 -11.93 18.90 -20.62
C ARG A 96 -13.05 18.61 -21.62
N LYS A 97 -13.53 17.35 -21.68
CA LYS A 97 -14.66 16.97 -22.55
C LYS A 97 -15.95 17.67 -22.15
N GLU A 98 -16.26 17.74 -20.85
CA GLU A 98 -17.43 18.45 -20.34
C GLU A 98 -17.37 19.96 -20.64
N GLU A 99 -16.19 20.57 -20.53
CA GLU A 99 -15.99 21.98 -20.89
C GLU A 99 -16.14 22.23 -22.39
N GLU A 100 -15.58 21.35 -23.24
CA GLU A 100 -15.74 21.42 -24.69
C GLU A 100 -17.21 21.28 -25.11
N GLU A 101 -17.94 20.35 -24.50
CA GLU A 101 -19.38 20.16 -24.73
C GLU A 101 -20.18 21.40 -24.30
N ARG A 102 -19.82 22.02 -23.17
CA ARG A 102 -20.45 23.25 -22.69
C ARG A 102 -20.23 24.42 -23.66
N ILE A 103 -19.01 24.58 -24.18
CA ILE A 103 -18.69 25.63 -25.15
C ILE A 103 -19.45 25.39 -26.47
N ALA A 104 -19.47 24.15 -26.97
CA ALA A 104 -20.22 23.79 -28.17
C ALA A 104 -21.73 24.03 -28.03
N ALA A 105 -22.30 23.70 -26.86
CA ALA A 105 -23.71 23.96 -26.57
C ALA A 105 -24.02 25.46 -26.50
N GLU A 106 -23.13 26.27 -25.91
CA GLU A 106 -23.28 27.73 -25.89
C GLU A 106 -23.20 28.33 -27.30
N GLU A 107 -22.27 27.86 -28.14
CA GLU A 107 -22.15 28.29 -29.54
C GLU A 107 -23.41 27.94 -30.34
N GLN A 108 -23.95 26.73 -30.17
CA GLN A 108 -25.22 26.35 -30.81
C GLN A 108 -26.38 27.23 -30.36
N ARG A 109 -26.47 27.60 -29.07
CA ARG A 109 -27.53 28.51 -28.58
C ARG A 109 -27.39 29.90 -29.20
N LYS A 110 -26.18 30.45 -29.27
CA LYS A 110 -25.92 31.75 -29.92
C LYS A 110 -26.27 31.71 -31.41
N ALA A 111 -25.93 30.63 -32.11
CA ALA A 111 -26.29 30.46 -33.52
C ALA A 111 -27.81 30.38 -33.75
N GLN A 112 -28.53 29.66 -32.87
CA GLN A 112 -30.01 29.61 -32.92
C GLN A 112 -30.64 30.98 -32.64
N GLU A 113 -30.12 31.74 -31.68
CA GLU A 113 -30.60 33.09 -31.35
C GLU A 113 -30.39 34.06 -32.53
N GLN A 114 -29.21 34.06 -33.15
CA GLN A 114 -28.93 34.85 -34.34
C GLN A 114 -29.81 34.45 -35.54
N ALA A 115 -30.11 33.17 -35.71
CA ALA A 115 -31.01 32.71 -36.77
C ALA A 115 -32.45 33.19 -36.54
N MET A 116 -32.94 33.09 -35.30
CA MET A 116 -34.27 33.57 -34.93
C MET A 116 -34.39 35.09 -35.05
N GLU A 117 -33.33 35.84 -34.70
CA GLU A 117 -33.28 37.29 -34.86
C GLU A 117 -33.31 37.71 -36.34
N ARG A 118 -32.56 37.01 -37.21
CA ARG A 118 -32.62 37.24 -38.67
C ARG A 118 -34.00 36.95 -39.24
N GLU A 119 -34.64 35.86 -38.82
CA GLU A 119 -36.00 35.53 -39.24
C GLU A 119 -37.02 36.60 -38.79
N MET A 120 -36.89 37.11 -37.56
CA MET A 120 -37.74 38.20 -37.06
C MET A 120 -37.50 39.50 -37.83
N ALA A 121 -36.24 39.85 -38.14
CA ALA A 121 -35.92 41.02 -38.95
C ALA A 121 -36.46 40.90 -40.39
N GLU A 122 -36.37 39.73 -41.02
CA GLU A 122 -36.92 39.49 -42.37
C GLU A 122 -38.45 39.61 -42.37
N LYS A 123 -39.13 39.02 -41.39
CA LYS A 123 -40.58 39.15 -41.22
C LYS A 123 -41.01 40.59 -40.98
N ALA A 124 -40.28 41.34 -40.16
CA ALA A 124 -40.54 42.76 -39.91
C ALA A 124 -40.35 43.61 -41.18
N ALA A 125 -39.28 43.36 -41.95
CA ALA A 125 -39.04 44.03 -43.23
C ALA A 125 -40.15 43.71 -44.26
N ALA A 126 -40.60 42.46 -44.33
CA ALA A 126 -41.69 42.06 -45.22
C ALA A 126 -43.04 42.72 -44.84
N GLN A 127 -43.34 42.87 -43.54
CA GLN A 127 -44.53 43.60 -43.09
C GLN A 127 -44.44 45.09 -43.42
N GLN A 128 -43.29 45.73 -43.20
CA GLN A 128 -43.09 47.13 -43.59
C GLN A 128 -43.18 47.36 -45.10
N ALA A 129 -42.71 46.41 -45.92
CA ALA A 129 -42.85 46.47 -47.38
C ALA A 129 -44.30 46.29 -47.85
N ALA A 130 -45.13 45.54 -47.11
CA ALA A 130 -46.55 45.37 -47.41
C ALA A 130 -47.42 46.57 -46.98
N GLU A 131 -46.97 47.37 -46.01
CA GLU A 131 -47.65 48.60 -45.55
C GLU A 131 -47.22 49.88 -46.28
N GLN A 132 -46.25 49.83 -47.20
CA GLN A 132 -45.96 50.97 -48.07
C GLN A 132 -46.96 51.04 -49.24
N PRO A 133 -47.76 52.12 -49.37
CA PRO A 133 -48.54 52.36 -50.59
C PRO A 133 -47.60 52.66 -51.76
N VAL A 134 -47.90 52.05 -52.90
CA VAL A 134 -47.21 52.24 -54.20
C VAL A 134 -47.18 53.73 -54.56
N GLU A 135 -46.03 54.38 -54.38
CA GLU A 135 -45.66 55.60 -55.12
C GLU A 135 -44.43 55.34 -56.01
N GLN A 136 -44.48 55.99 -57.17
CA GLN A 136 -43.67 55.76 -58.36
C GLN A 136 -42.15 55.99 -58.19
N PRO A 137 -41.33 55.43 -59.11
CA PRO A 137 -39.88 55.55 -59.07
C PRO A 137 -39.39 56.90 -59.64
N GLN A 138 -38.50 57.59 -58.91
CA GLN A 138 -37.61 58.61 -59.46
C GLN A 138 -36.15 58.29 -59.15
N GLU A 139 -35.35 58.50 -60.19
CA GLU A 139 -33.93 58.18 -60.39
C GLU A 139 -32.94 59.07 -59.58
N PRO A 140 -31.63 58.73 -59.57
CA PRO A 140 -30.75 58.87 -58.41
C PRO A 140 -29.92 60.16 -58.41
N GLN A 141 -29.50 60.60 -57.21
CA GLN A 141 -28.42 61.57 -57.06
C GLN A 141 -27.27 61.02 -56.22
N SER A 142 -26.13 60.99 -56.89
CA SER A 142 -24.75 60.86 -56.43
C SER A 142 -24.41 61.70 -55.20
N GLY A 143 -23.58 61.15 -54.31
CA GLY A 143 -22.94 61.90 -53.25
C GLY A 143 -21.83 61.12 -52.57
N GLU A 144 -20.64 61.14 -53.18
CA GLU A 144 -19.37 60.78 -52.55
C GLU A 144 -19.19 61.51 -51.21
N LYS A 145 -18.77 60.78 -50.16
CA LYS A 145 -17.90 61.33 -49.11
C LYS A 145 -17.19 60.23 -48.33
N GLU A 146 -16.02 59.88 -48.87
CA GLU A 146 -14.75 59.80 -48.17
C GLU A 146 -14.76 60.29 -46.70
N ARG A 147 -14.41 59.41 -45.74
CA ARG A 147 -13.22 59.56 -44.89
C ARG A 147 -13.03 58.38 -43.92
N GLN A 148 -11.76 57.98 -43.85
CA GLN A 148 -11.16 56.87 -43.12
C GLN A 148 -10.76 57.30 -41.67
N PRO A 149 -10.06 56.46 -40.87
CA PRO A 149 -10.28 56.27 -39.44
C PRO A 149 -9.33 57.11 -38.56
N VAL A 150 -9.60 57.16 -37.25
CA VAL A 150 -8.62 57.61 -36.25
C VAL A 150 -8.54 56.59 -35.12
N ALA A 151 -7.30 56.33 -34.74
CA ALA A 151 -6.78 55.32 -33.86
C ALA A 151 -7.14 55.49 -32.37
N GLU A 152 -6.91 54.38 -31.65
CA GLU A 152 -6.34 54.24 -30.30
C GLU A 152 -6.20 55.52 -29.45
N ASP A 153 -6.64 55.48 -28.19
CA ASP A 153 -5.72 55.35 -27.04
C ASP A 153 -6.50 55.35 -25.69
N ILE A 154 -5.80 54.83 -24.67
CA ILE A 154 -5.99 55.02 -23.21
C ILE A 154 -6.74 53.92 -22.46
N ALA A 155 -5.89 53.01 -21.96
CA ALA A 155 -6.04 52.25 -20.74
C ALA A 155 -6.66 53.04 -19.57
N SER A 156 -7.51 52.37 -18.79
CA SER A 156 -7.77 52.77 -17.41
C SER A 156 -7.90 51.51 -16.56
N GLU A 157 -6.79 51.18 -15.91
CA GLU A 157 -6.76 50.41 -14.67
C GLU A 157 -7.65 51.11 -13.63
N ALA A 158 -8.62 50.40 -13.08
CA ALA A 158 -9.25 50.77 -11.82
C ALA A 158 -9.65 49.51 -11.07
N THR A 159 -8.75 49.10 -10.19
CA THR A 159 -8.97 48.20 -9.06
C THR A 159 -10.15 48.69 -8.22
N MET A 160 -11.16 47.84 -8.01
CA MET A 160 -12.17 48.05 -6.97
C MET A 160 -12.25 46.82 -6.08
N GLU A 161 -11.54 46.98 -4.97
CA GLU A 161 -11.47 46.13 -3.81
C GLU A 161 -12.73 46.31 -2.94
N THR A 162 -13.25 45.19 -2.45
CA THR A 162 -14.10 45.03 -1.25
C THR A 162 -15.53 45.59 -1.23
N SER A 163 -16.50 44.69 -1.20
CA SER A 163 -17.64 44.79 -0.26
C SER A 163 -18.33 43.43 -0.06
N ARG A 164 -18.07 42.83 1.11
CA ARG A 164 -18.83 41.72 1.70
C ARG A 164 -20.24 42.18 2.07
N PRO A 165 -21.25 41.28 2.05
CA PRO A 165 -22.34 41.35 3.01
C PRO A 165 -22.10 40.37 4.17
N MET A 166 -22.22 40.91 5.38
CA MET A 166 -22.34 40.14 6.62
C MET A 166 -23.60 39.27 6.61
N ARG A 167 -23.48 38.03 7.09
CA ARG A 167 -24.56 37.38 7.86
C ARG A 167 -24.00 36.82 9.16
N LYS A 168 -24.66 37.23 10.25
CA LYS A 168 -24.35 36.92 11.64
C LYS A 168 -25.06 35.62 12.04
N ILE A 169 -24.28 34.75 12.69
CA ILE A 169 -24.55 34.02 13.94
C ILE A 169 -25.84 33.20 14.03
N SER A 170 -25.66 31.89 14.15
CA SER A 170 -26.32 31.09 15.19
C SER A 170 -25.39 29.94 15.58
N GLU A 171 -24.66 30.15 16.68
CA GLU A 171 -24.18 29.08 17.56
C GLU A 171 -25.34 28.71 18.51
N PRO A 172 -25.39 27.47 19.03
CA PRO A 172 -24.65 27.18 20.25
C PRO A 172 -23.81 25.90 20.16
N ASP A 173 -22.49 26.08 20.32
CA ASP A 173 -21.73 25.60 21.47
C ASP A 173 -22.22 24.30 22.15
N HIS A 174 -21.49 23.21 21.93
CA HIS A 174 -20.60 22.63 22.95
C HIS A 174 -19.76 21.50 22.35
N GLY A 175 -18.44 21.67 22.38
CA GLY A 175 -17.50 20.55 22.17
C GLY A 175 -16.20 20.87 21.44
N ALA A 176 -15.71 22.11 21.48
CA ALA A 176 -14.32 22.38 21.09
C ALA A 176 -13.37 21.82 22.15
N ALA A 177 -12.86 20.60 21.94
CA ALA A 177 -11.60 20.17 22.52
C ALA A 177 -10.94 19.10 21.64
N GLN A 178 -10.18 19.58 20.65
CA GLN A 178 -8.85 19.12 20.25
C GLN A 178 -8.66 19.24 18.73
N GLY A 179 -7.71 20.09 18.36
CA GLY A 179 -7.38 20.39 16.99
C GLY A 179 -6.84 19.19 16.22
N GLY A 180 -7.06 19.23 14.91
CA GLY A 180 -6.09 18.72 13.95
C GLY A 180 -6.04 17.21 13.74
N ARG A 181 -7.17 16.54 13.51
CA ARG A 181 -7.19 15.35 12.63
C ARG A 181 -8.48 15.39 11.80
N LYS A 182 -8.32 15.36 10.48
CA LYS A 182 -9.42 15.20 9.52
C LYS A 182 -10.22 13.98 9.96
N ALA A 183 -11.50 14.16 10.29
CA ALA A 183 -12.41 13.06 10.50
C ALA A 183 -12.41 12.23 9.22
N ARG A 184 -11.76 11.06 9.26
CA ARG A 184 -11.87 10.07 8.19
C ARG A 184 -13.32 9.62 8.22
N THR A 185 -14.10 10.08 7.26
CA THR A 185 -15.38 9.46 6.92
C THR A 185 -15.09 7.99 6.66
N ILE A 186 -15.48 7.15 7.61
CA ILE A 186 -15.45 5.70 7.48
C ILE A 186 -16.47 5.39 6.39
N THR A 187 -16.00 5.16 5.16
CA THR A 187 -16.81 4.50 4.15
C THR A 187 -17.24 3.17 4.79
N PRO A 188 -18.55 2.87 4.92
CA PRO A 188 -18.96 1.57 5.43
C PRO A 188 -18.35 0.51 4.49
N CYS A 189 -17.42 -0.27 5.02
CA CYS A 189 -16.90 -1.44 4.33
C CYS A 189 -18.09 -2.30 3.94
N ASP A 190 -18.08 -2.80 2.72
CA ASP A 190 -19.08 -3.72 2.21
C ASP A 190 -19.13 -4.94 3.15
N MET A 191 -20.19 -5.03 3.96
CA MET A 191 -20.34 -6.08 4.98
C MET A 191 -20.36 -7.49 4.35
N THR A 192 -20.65 -7.57 3.05
CA THR A 192 -20.69 -8.83 2.30
C THR A 192 -19.31 -9.50 2.21
N ALA A 193 -18.23 -8.73 2.07
CA ALA A 193 -16.85 -9.25 2.05
C ALA A 193 -16.31 -9.55 3.46
N VAL A 194 -16.84 -8.87 4.48
CA VAL A 194 -16.56 -9.16 5.89
C VAL A 194 -17.24 -10.45 6.31
N ASP A 195 -18.45 -10.74 5.82
CA ASP A 195 -19.17 -11.97 6.14
C ASP A 195 -18.48 -13.22 5.55
N GLU A 196 -17.89 -13.16 4.35
CA GLU A 196 -17.13 -14.27 3.76
C GLU A 196 -15.81 -14.58 4.49
N THR A 197 -15.20 -13.58 5.13
CA THR A 197 -13.97 -13.72 5.92
C THR A 197 -14.22 -13.80 7.43
N SER A 198 -15.46 -13.58 7.87
CA SER A 198 -15.91 -13.87 9.23
C SER A 198 -16.02 -15.40 9.39
N MET A 199 -14.85 -16.04 9.44
CA MET A 199 -14.75 -17.38 9.98
C MET A 199 -15.47 -17.35 11.32
N TYR A 200 -16.48 -18.20 11.47
CA TYR A 200 -17.33 -18.24 12.65
C TYR A 200 -16.43 -18.44 13.86
N VAL A 201 -16.12 -17.39 14.62
CA VAL A 201 -15.28 -17.53 15.80
C VAL A 201 -16.16 -18.04 16.94
N SER A 202 -15.68 -19.04 17.69
CA SER A 202 -16.42 -19.56 18.84
C SER A 202 -16.61 -18.44 19.85
N LYS A 203 -17.87 -18.12 20.16
CA LYS A 203 -18.23 -17.12 21.18
C LYS A 203 -17.66 -17.46 22.56
N ARG A 204 -17.30 -18.74 22.77
CA ARG A 204 -16.66 -19.19 24.00
C ARG A 204 -15.17 -18.88 23.97
N CYS A 205 -14.42 -19.47 23.03
CA CYS A 205 -12.96 -19.44 23.09
C CYS A 205 -12.24 -18.52 22.10
N GLY A 206 -12.94 -17.78 21.23
CA GLY A 206 -12.27 -16.93 20.27
C GLY A 206 -11.50 -17.70 19.18
N CYS A 207 -11.64 -19.03 19.13
CA CYS A 207 -11.00 -19.88 18.13
C CYS A 207 -11.90 -20.01 16.89
N ASP A 208 -11.29 -20.14 15.72
CA ASP A 208 -11.99 -20.36 14.47
C ASP A 208 -12.82 -21.67 14.54
N ILE A 209 -14.14 -21.55 14.42
CA ILE A 209 -15.08 -22.67 14.21
C ILE A 209 -15.01 -23.02 12.73
N GLY A 210 -13.85 -23.53 12.30
CA GLY A 210 -13.83 -24.40 11.12
C GLY A 210 -14.71 -25.62 11.36
N ALA A 211 -15.03 -26.37 10.30
CA ALA A 211 -15.83 -27.61 10.38
C ALA A 211 -15.23 -28.68 11.33
N GLU A 212 -13.98 -28.53 11.76
CA GLU A 212 -13.26 -29.43 12.66
C GLU A 212 -13.12 -28.90 14.11
N HIS A 213 -13.73 -27.76 14.46
CA HIS A 213 -13.60 -27.23 15.82
C HIS A 213 -14.44 -28.04 16.81
N ASN A 214 -13.75 -28.73 17.73
CA ASN A 214 -14.37 -29.48 18.81
C ASN A 214 -14.12 -28.78 20.15
N GLU A 215 -15.19 -28.34 20.80
CA GLU A 215 -15.15 -27.62 22.09
C GLU A 215 -14.44 -28.43 23.19
N ASN A 216 -14.49 -29.76 23.14
CA ASN A 216 -13.89 -30.65 24.13
C ASN A 216 -12.38 -30.87 23.94
N SER A 217 -11.84 -30.56 22.76
CA SER A 217 -10.40 -30.67 22.47
C SER A 217 -9.70 -29.31 22.41
N CYS A 218 -10.44 -28.21 22.30
CA CYS A 218 -9.85 -26.88 22.30
C CYS A 218 -9.36 -26.50 23.70
N PRO A 219 -8.05 -26.22 23.90
CA PRO A 219 -7.49 -25.89 25.21
C PRO A 219 -8.09 -24.62 25.79
N VAL A 220 -8.50 -23.66 24.95
CA VAL A 220 -9.14 -22.42 25.39
C VAL A 220 -10.59 -22.69 25.84
N CYS A 221 -11.36 -23.46 25.07
CA CYS A 221 -12.73 -23.80 25.44
C CYS A 221 -12.82 -24.69 26.70
N ARG A 222 -11.79 -25.50 27.00
CA ARG A 222 -11.70 -26.29 28.25
C ARG A 222 -11.33 -25.46 29.50
N CYS A 223 -10.67 -24.32 29.31
CA CYS A 223 -10.24 -23.44 30.40
C CYS A 223 -11.32 -22.41 30.80
N ILE A 224 -12.39 -22.31 30.03
CA ILE A 224 -13.53 -21.43 30.37
C ILE A 224 -14.41 -22.18 31.35
N ASP A 225 -14.24 -21.87 32.62
CA ASP A 225 -15.05 -22.42 33.70
C ASP A 225 -16.45 -21.80 33.66
N LEU A 226 -17.44 -22.61 33.27
CA LEU A 226 -18.84 -22.19 33.24
C LEU A 226 -19.46 -22.08 34.64
N SER A 227 -18.73 -22.42 35.70
CA SER A 227 -19.21 -22.25 37.08
C SER A 227 -19.25 -20.80 37.55
N ASP A 228 -18.59 -19.88 36.84
CA ASP A 228 -18.60 -18.44 37.14
C ASP A 228 -19.61 -17.63 36.28
N ALA A 229 -20.35 -18.31 35.39
CA ALA A 229 -21.43 -17.68 34.65
C ALA A 229 -22.69 -17.59 35.54
N PRO A 230 -23.26 -16.39 35.77
CA PRO A 230 -24.51 -16.28 36.51
C PRO A 230 -25.59 -17.04 35.73
N LEU A 231 -26.13 -18.10 36.34
CA LEU A 231 -27.32 -18.79 35.86
C LEU A 231 -28.46 -17.76 35.86
N LEU A 232 -28.71 -17.15 34.71
CA LEU A 232 -29.92 -16.38 34.44
C LEU A 232 -31.06 -17.40 34.40
N ASN A 233 -31.78 -17.53 35.51
CA ASN A 233 -33.16 -18.04 35.53
C ASN A 233 -34.11 -16.97 34.99
#